data_AF-A0A1S9TQD1-F1
#
_entry.id   AF-A0A1S9TQD1-F1
#
_cell.length_a   1.000
_cell.length_b   1.000
_cell.length_c   1.000
_cell.angle_alpha   90.00
_cell.angle_beta   90.00
_cell.angle_gamma   90.00
#
_symmetry.space_group_name_H-M   'P 1'
#
loop_
_entity.id
_entity.type
_entity.pdbx_description
1 polymer ?
#
loop_
_entity_poly.entity_id
_entity_poly.type
_entity_poly.pdbx_seq_one_letter_code
_entity_poly.pdbx_strand_id
1 'polypeptide(L)' 'MDPIKMGKYITYVAVAILLIFSMLLPYSLSKKIALIIFVLILGAISLGVNKVVGRIYNKFKQK' A
#
# COMPACT_ATOMS: atom_id res chain seq x y z
N MET A 1 19.16 3.92 4.61
CA MET A 1 17.72 4.10 4.89
C MET A 1 17.19 2.82 5.51
N ASP A 2 16.42 2.88 6.60
CA ASP A 2 15.87 1.67 7.23
C ASP A 2 14.94 0.92 6.27
N PRO A 3 15.08 -0.41 6.13
CA PRO A 3 14.29 -1.21 5.18
C PRO A 3 12.78 -1.09 5.42
N ILE A 4 12.36 -0.93 6.68
CA ILE A 4 10.95 -0.72 7.04
C ILE A 4 10.43 0.65 6.55
N LYS A 5 11.28 1.67 6.57
CA LYS A 5 10.95 3.03 6.12
C LYS A 5 10.86 3.07 4.59
N MET A 6 11.75 2.33 3.91
CA MET A 6 11.73 2.15 2.47
C MET A 6 10.50 1.33 2.00
N GLY A 7 10.12 0.29 2.74
CA GLY A 7 8.91 -0.49 2.45
C GLY A 7 7.64 0.35 2.47
N LYS A 8 7.48 1.25 3.45
CA LYS A 8 6.33 2.18 3.49
C LYS A 8 6.30 3.10 2.27
N TYR A 9 7.44 3.66 1.89
CA TYR A 9 7.56 4.55 0.74
C TYR A 9 7.15 3.82 -0.56
N ILE A 10 7.63 2.59 -0.76
CA ILE A 10 7.28 1.76 -1.92
C ILE A 10 5.77 1.48 -1.94
N THR A 11 5.16 1.15 -0.80
CA THR A 11 3.69 0.97 -0.70
C THR A 11 2.94 2.24 -1.13
N TYR A 12 3.35 3.43 -0.67
CA TYR A 12 2.72 4.69 -1.06
C TYR A 12 2.84 4.96 -2.57
N VAL A 13 4.03 4.78 -3.14
CA VAL A 13 4.26 4.97 -4.58
C VAL A 13 3.41 3.99 -5.40
N ALA A 14 3.37 2.72 -5.00
CA ALA A 14 2.55 1.71 -5.67
C ALA A 14 1.05 2.07 -5.65
N VAL A 15 0.52 2.45 -4.48
CA VAL A 15 -0.89 2.86 -4.33
C VAL A 15 -1.21 4.09 -5.17
N ALA A 16 -0.30 5.08 -5.23
CA ALA A 16 -0.48 6.28 -6.05
C ALA A 16 -0.56 5.94 -7.55
N ILE A 17 0.33 5.07 -8.04
CA ILE A 17 0.31 4.62 -9.44
C ILE A 17 -1.00 3.87 -9.74
N LEU A 18 -1.43 2.96 -8.85
CA LEU A 18 -2.68 2.21 -8.99
C LEU A 18 -3.91 3.13 -9.00
N LEU A 19 -3.92 4.20 -8.20
CA LEU A 19 -4.99 5.19 -8.20
C LEU A 19 -5.06 5.96 -9.52
N ILE A 20 -3.91 6.40 -10.05
CA ILE A 20 -3.84 7.07 -11.36
C ILE A 20 -4.33 6.11 -12.45
N PHE A 21 -3.90 4.85 -12.43
CA PHE A 21 -4.35 3.83 -13.38
C PHE A 21 -5.87 3.61 -13.31
N SER A 22 -6.43 3.56 -12.11
CA SER A 22 -7.87 3.43 -11.87
C SER A 22 -8.67 4.60 -12.47
N MET A 23 -8.11 5.81 -12.45
CA MET A 23 -8.71 6.99 -13.07
C MET A 23 -8.63 6.97 -14.59
N LEU A 24 -7.52 6.46 -15.17
CA LEU A 24 -7.30 6.42 -16.62
C LEU A 24 -8.14 5.35 -17.35
N LEU A 25 -8.58 4.30 -16.64
CA LEU A 25 -9.38 3.24 -17.24
C LEU A 25 -10.75 3.76 -17.72
N PRO A 26 -11.26 3.30 -18.89
CA PRO A 26 -12.53 3.74 -19.46
C PRO A 26 -13.73 3.03 -18.80
N TYR A 27 -13.77 2.98 -17.47
CA TYR A 27 -14.86 2.38 -16.72
C TYR A 27 -15.96 3.40 -16.38
N SER A 28 -17.18 2.90 -16.18
CA SER A 28 -18.27 3.71 -15.63
C SER A 28 -17.95 4.21 -14.23
N LEU A 29 -18.54 5.35 -13.83
CA LEU A 29 -18.28 5.99 -12.53
C LEU A 29 -18.37 5.02 -11.35
N SER A 30 -19.41 4.18 -11.30
CA SER A 30 -19.59 3.19 -10.22
C SER A 30 -18.44 2.18 -10.15
N LYS A 31 -17.95 1.72 -11.31
CA LYS A 31 -16.82 0.77 -11.38
C LYS A 31 -15.49 1.43 -11.00
N LYS A 32 -15.30 2.71 -11.35
CA LYS A 32 -14.13 3.49 -10.91
C LYS A 32 -14.09 3.65 -9.39
N ILE A 33 -15.23 3.99 -8.77
CA ILE A 33 -15.34 4.13 -7.32
C ILE A 33 -15.02 2.78 -6.64
N ALA A 34 -15.57 1.67 -7.14
CA ALA A 34 -15.28 0.34 -6.61
C ALA A 34 -13.78 -0.01 -6.70
N LEU A 35 -13.12 0.29 -7.82
CA LEU A 35 -11.68 0.09 -7.99
C LEU A 35 -10.85 0.96 -7.05
N ILE A 36 -11.22 2.23 -6.86
CA ILE A 36 -10.54 3.13 -5.92
C ILE A 36 -10.65 2.58 -4.49
N ILE A 37 -11.84 2.15 -4.07
CA ILE A 37 -12.06 1.54 -2.75
C ILE A 37 -11.20 0.28 -2.59
N PHE A 38 -11.16 -0.57 -3.61
CA PHE A 38 -10.34 -1.78 -3.60
C PHE A 38 -8.84 -1.47 -3.45
N VAL A 39 -8.33 -0.50 -4.20
CA VAL A 39 -6.93 -0.05 -4.11
C VAL A 39 -6.61 0.52 -2.73
N LEU A 40 -7.54 1.28 -2.12
CA LEU A 40 -7.37 1.81 -0.77
C LEU A 40 -7.32 0.70 0.29
N ILE A 41 -8.16 -0.33 0.18
CA ILE A 41 -8.15 -1.49 1.08
C ILE A 41 -6.80 -2.22 0.99
N LEU A 42 -6.32 -2.49 -0.24
CA LEU A 42 -5.01 -3.09 -0.47
C LEU A 42 -3.86 -2.26 0.15
N GLY A 43 -3.90 -0.93 -0.04
CA GLY A 43 -2.93 -0.01 0.55
C GLY A 43 -2.92 -0.06 2.08
N ALA A 44 -4.11 -0.07 2.71
CA ALA A 44 -4.25 -0.15 4.16
C ALA A 44 -3.71 -1.47 4.72
N ILE A 45 -4.02 -2.60 4.07
CA ILE A 45 -3.51 -3.92 4.45
C ILE A 45 -1.98 -3.95 4.32
N SER A 46 -1.43 -3.46 3.21
CA SER A 46 0.01 -3.43 2.97
C SER A 46 0.76 -2.62 4.05
N LEU A 47 0.25 -1.44 4.41
CA LEU A 47 0.82 -0.63 5.51
C LEU A 47 0.72 -1.33 6.87
N GLY A 48 -0.39 -2.01 7.14
CA GLY A 48 -0.59 -2.81 8.35
C GLY A 48 0.43 -3.93 8.46
N VAL A 49 0.61 -4.72 7.40
CA VAL A 49 1.60 -5.81 7.33
C VAL A 49 3.01 -5.26 7.52
N ASN A 50 3.38 -4.17 6.85
CA ASN A 50 4.72 -3.57 6.99
C ASN A 50 5.02 -3.14 8.45
N LYS A 51 3.99 -2.70 9.19
CA LYS A 51 4.12 -2.36 10.62
C LYS A 51 4.29 -3.59 11.50
N VAL A 52 3.58 -4.68 11.22
CA VAL A 52 3.71 -5.95 11.94
C VAL A 52 5.07 -6.59 11.69
N VAL A 53 5.46 -6.73 10.42
CA VAL A 53 6.78 -7.24 10.00
C VAL A 53 7.89 -6.38 10.59
N GLY A 54 7.73 -5.05 10.57
CA GLY A 54 8.70 -4.16 11.18
C GLY A 54 8.88 -4.35 12.69
N ARG A 55 7.78 -4.59 13.43
CA ARG A 55 7.85 -4.93 14.87
C ARG A 55 8.55 -6.26 15.11
N ILE A 56 8.22 -7.28 14.32
CA ILE A 56 8.83 -8.61 14.39
C ILE A 56 10.33 -8.48 14.14
N TYR A 57 10.72 -7.89 13.01
CA TYR A 57 12.12 -7.67 12.64
C TYR A 57 12.89 -6.93 13.74
N ASN A 58 12.32 -5.89 14.34
CA ASN A 58 12.98 -5.14 15.40
C ASN A 58 13.14 -5.95 16.70
N LYS A 59 12.19 -6.84 17.04
CA LYS A 59 12.35 -7.79 18.16
C LYS A 59 13.46 -8.79 17.92
N PHE A 60 13.60 -9.30 16.69
CA PHE A 60 14.59 -10.32 16.35
C PHE A 60 15.98 -9.75 16.06
N LYS A 61 16.08 -8.50 15.62
CA LYS A 61 17.35 -7.79 15.41
C LYS A 61 18.01 -7.33 16.72
N GLN A 62 17.25 -7.18 17.81
CA GLN A 62 17.80 -6.85 19.14
C GLN A 62 18.28 -8.09 19.92
N LYS A 63 18.80 -9.11 19.21
CA LYS A 63 19.53 -10.24 19.78
C LYS A 63 20.92 -10.26 19.19
#